data_AF-S9UK11-F1
#
_entry.id   AF-S9UK11-F1
#
_cell.length_a   1.000
_cell.length_b   1.000
_cell.length_c   1.000
_cell.angle_alpha   90.00
_cell.angle_beta   90.00
_cell.angle_gamma   90.00
#
_symmetry.space_group_name_H-M   'P 1'
#
loop_
_entity.id
_entity.type
_entity.pdbx_description
1 polymer ?
#
loop_
_entity_poly.entity_id
_entity_poly.type
_entity_poly.pdbx_seq_one_letter_code
_entity_poly.pdbx_strand_id
1 'polypeptide(L)'
;MTAYDKSDQIGYDELDKKLNKELEDMVARTPPNVVRNLQQRIHDGILHRMKEETTRRCFPLLEKYQECANTMPPHRVKECYPHRDAINFCAQEVNREETYQKYRIMYLHGELLKYHEQKLAAKMEAFKAQAPDAIRDWKADYAPKYAEMMEDIGLNPAKK
;
A
#
# COMPACT_ATOMS: atom_id res chain seq x y z
N MET A 1 -16.70 -14.45 -20.84
CA MET A 1 -16.12 -13.55 -19.81
C MET A 1 -16.51 -14.11 -18.45
N THR A 2 -15.56 -14.21 -17.52
CA THR A 2 -15.73 -14.91 -16.23
C THR A 2 -16.21 -13.98 -15.13
N ALA A 3 -17.23 -14.39 -14.38
CA ALA A 3 -17.97 -13.55 -13.41
C ALA A 3 -17.21 -13.21 -12.10
N TYR A 4 -15.88 -13.19 -12.14
CA TYR A 4 -15.00 -12.90 -10.99
C TYR A 4 -13.94 -11.84 -11.26
N ASP A 5 -13.84 -11.34 -12.49
CA ASP A 5 -12.90 -10.24 -12.77
C ASP A 5 -13.52 -8.90 -12.37
N LYS A 6 -13.25 -8.50 -11.13
CA LYS A 6 -13.65 -7.19 -10.58
C LYS A 6 -12.58 -6.11 -10.78
N SER A 7 -11.47 -6.41 -11.47
CA SER A 7 -10.38 -5.46 -11.70
C SER A 7 -10.86 -4.15 -12.33
N ASP A 8 -11.79 -4.24 -13.29
CA ASP A 8 -12.46 -3.12 -13.97
C ASP A 8 -13.19 -2.12 -13.04
N GLN A 9 -13.39 -2.44 -11.75
CA GLN A 9 -14.05 -1.57 -10.77
C GLN A 9 -13.07 -0.85 -9.82
N ILE A 10 -11.75 -1.08 -9.91
CA ILE A 10 -10.75 -0.42 -9.04
C ILE A 10 -10.06 0.72 -9.77
N GLY A 11 -10.70 1.88 -9.77
CA GLY A 11 -10.16 3.11 -10.37
C GLY A 11 -11.07 4.35 -10.24
N TYR A 12 -11.83 4.45 -9.14
CA TYR A 12 -12.83 5.52 -8.97
C TYR A 12 -12.23 6.91 -8.74
N ASP A 13 -11.07 7.00 -8.08
CA ASP A 13 -10.37 8.26 -7.81
C ASP A 13 -9.30 8.55 -8.88
N GLU A 14 -9.16 9.81 -9.30
CA GLU A 14 -8.09 10.22 -10.25
C GLU A 14 -6.68 9.91 -9.71
N LEU A 15 -6.53 9.88 -8.38
CA LEU A 15 -5.30 9.46 -7.72
C LEU A 15 -4.99 7.97 -7.96
N ASP A 16 -6.00 7.08 -7.87
CA ASP A 16 -5.82 5.65 -8.13
C ASP A 16 -5.43 5.40 -9.60
N LYS A 17 -6.06 6.12 -10.54
CA LYS A 17 -5.71 6.05 -11.97
C LYS A 17 -4.27 6.47 -12.23
N LYS A 18 -3.82 7.57 -11.60
CA LYS A 18 -2.44 8.04 -11.69
C LYS A 18 -1.45 7.03 -11.10
N LEU A 19 -1.77 6.48 -9.92
CA LEU A 19 -0.96 5.45 -9.26
C LEU A 19 -0.86 4.17 -10.10
N ASN A 20 -1.96 3.70 -10.70
CA ASN A 20 -1.95 2.53 -11.59
C ASN A 20 -1.07 2.74 -12.83
N LYS A 21 -1.13 3.91 -13.47
CA LYS A 21 -0.25 4.20 -14.62
C LYS A 21 1.24 4.20 -14.23
N GLU A 22 1.58 4.81 -13.09
CA GLU A 22 2.95 4.81 -12.57
C GLU A 22 3.41 3.40 -12.13
N LEU A 23 2.49 2.60 -11.59
CA LEU A 23 2.70 1.20 -11.24
C LEU A 23 3.01 0.35 -12.47
N GLU A 24 2.25 0.49 -13.56
CA GLU A 24 2.50 -0.20 -14.84
C GLU A 24 3.87 0.15 -15.41
N ASP A 25 4.22 1.44 -15.44
CA ASP A 25 5.54 1.94 -15.85
C ASP A 25 6.68 1.35 -15.01
N MET A 26 6.50 1.24 -13.68
CA MET A 26 7.48 0.63 -12.78
C MET A 26 7.56 -0.90 -12.93
N VAL A 27 6.44 -1.59 -13.14
CA VAL A 27 6.37 -3.05 -13.35
C VAL A 27 7.07 -3.42 -14.66
N ALA A 28 6.82 -2.71 -15.76
CA ALA A 28 7.44 -2.95 -17.06
C ALA A 28 8.99 -2.83 -17.02
N ARG A 29 9.53 -2.05 -16.08
CA ARG A 29 10.97 -1.84 -15.87
C ARG A 29 11.59 -2.78 -14.82
N THR A 30 10.81 -3.70 -14.26
CA THR A 30 11.19 -4.58 -13.14
C THR A 30 11.23 -6.06 -13.58
N PRO A 31 12.28 -6.83 -13.21
CA PRO A 31 12.34 -8.26 -13.51
C PRO A 31 11.12 -9.03 -12.96
N PRO A 32 10.46 -9.92 -13.73
CA PRO A 32 9.22 -10.59 -13.30
C PRO A 32 9.34 -11.41 -12.01
N ASN A 33 10.52 -11.98 -11.73
CA ASN A 33 10.81 -12.68 -10.47
C ASN A 33 10.79 -11.72 -9.26
N VAL A 34 11.27 -10.48 -9.41
CA VAL A 34 11.17 -9.46 -8.36
C VAL A 34 9.70 -9.09 -8.14
N VAL A 35 8.95 -8.80 -9.21
CA VAL A 35 7.52 -8.44 -9.11
C VAL A 35 6.71 -9.54 -8.40
N ARG A 36 6.94 -10.82 -8.74
CA ARG A 36 6.28 -11.97 -8.09
C ARG A 36 6.59 -12.04 -6.59
N ASN A 37 7.86 -11.90 -6.21
CA ASN A 37 8.29 -11.95 -4.81
C ASN A 37 7.73 -10.76 -4.01
N LEU A 38 7.66 -9.57 -4.62
CA LEU A 38 7.00 -8.40 -4.02
C LEU A 38 5.52 -8.68 -3.77
N GLN A 39 4.77 -9.14 -4.78
CA GLN A 39 3.34 -9.41 -4.67
C GLN A 39 3.01 -10.45 -3.58
N GLN A 40 3.81 -11.50 -3.43
CA GLN A 40 3.64 -12.50 -2.36
C GLN A 40 3.83 -11.88 -0.97
N ARG A 41 4.96 -11.19 -0.73
CA ARG A 41 5.26 -10.54 0.56
C ARG A 41 4.24 -9.45 0.93
N ILE A 42 3.68 -8.78 -0.06
CA ILE A 42 2.68 -7.73 0.13
C ILE A 42 1.32 -8.30 0.55
N HIS A 43 0.90 -9.46 0.02
CA HIS A 43 -0.40 -10.07 0.31
C HIS A 43 -0.66 -10.24 1.81
N ASP A 44 0.27 -10.87 2.53
CA ASP A 44 0.17 -11.12 3.97
C ASP A 44 0.08 -9.81 4.77
N GLY A 45 0.84 -8.78 4.35
CA GLY A 45 0.78 -7.45 4.96
C GLY A 45 -0.55 -6.73 4.72
N ILE A 46 -1.21 -6.93 3.58
CA ILE A 46 -2.56 -6.41 3.33
C ILE A 46 -3.58 -7.13 4.21
N LEU A 47 -3.53 -8.46 4.28
CA LEU A 47 -4.43 -9.24 5.16
C LEU A 47 -4.28 -8.81 6.62
N HIS A 48 -3.06 -8.51 7.08
CA HIS A 48 -2.83 -7.95 8.41
C HIS A 48 -3.50 -6.58 8.59
N ARG A 49 -3.27 -5.62 7.67
CA ARG A 49 -3.88 -4.28 7.77
C ARG A 49 -5.40 -4.29 7.63
N MET A 50 -5.97 -5.16 6.80
CA MET A 50 -7.42 -5.32 6.69
C MET A 50 -8.03 -5.92 7.98
N LYS A 51 -7.32 -6.83 8.65
CA LYS A 51 -7.70 -7.34 9.98
C LYS A 51 -7.61 -6.26 11.07
N GLU A 52 -6.55 -5.45 11.07
CA GLU A 52 -6.40 -4.30 11.98
C GLU A 52 -7.50 -3.27 11.76
N GLU A 53 -7.82 -2.93 10.52
CA GLU A 53 -8.90 -2.00 10.19
C GLU A 53 -10.28 -2.57 10.52
N THR A 54 -10.52 -3.86 10.26
CA THR A 54 -11.75 -4.56 10.66
C THR A 54 -11.93 -4.49 12.17
N THR A 55 -10.85 -4.76 12.92
CA THR A 55 -10.86 -4.64 14.38
C THR A 55 -11.19 -3.21 14.79
N ARG A 56 -10.43 -2.20 14.32
CA ARG A 56 -10.62 -0.79 14.69
C ARG A 56 -12.01 -0.25 14.35
N ARG A 57 -12.60 -0.66 13.22
CA ARG A 57 -13.94 -0.20 12.79
C ARG A 57 -15.09 -0.93 13.50
N CYS A 58 -14.96 -2.24 13.73
CA CYS A 58 -16.06 -3.06 14.22
C CYS A 58 -16.03 -3.31 15.75
N PHE A 59 -14.95 -2.95 16.45
CA PHE A 59 -14.85 -3.06 17.91
C PHE A 59 -16.00 -2.34 18.66
N PRO A 60 -16.44 -1.12 18.29
CA PRO A 60 -17.60 -0.47 18.94
C PRO A 60 -18.96 -1.15 18.69
N LEU A 61 -19.01 -2.17 17.83
CA LEU A 61 -20.17 -3.05 17.65
C LEU A 61 -20.01 -4.34 18.47
N LEU A 62 -18.77 -4.84 18.63
CA LEU A 62 -18.41 -5.92 19.54
C LEU A 62 -18.77 -5.56 20.99
N GLU A 63 -18.43 -4.35 21.43
CA GLU A 63 -18.76 -3.82 22.77
C GLU A 63 -20.28 -3.87 23.01
N LYS A 64 -21.09 -3.36 22.07
CA LYS A 64 -22.56 -3.37 22.16
C LYS A 64 -23.15 -4.78 22.19
N TYR A 65 -22.58 -5.70 21.41
CA TYR A 65 -22.98 -7.11 21.48
C TYR A 65 -22.63 -7.73 22.84
N GLN A 66 -21.46 -7.42 23.39
CA GLN A 66 -21.01 -7.89 24.71
C GLN A 66 -21.86 -7.31 25.85
N GLU A 67 -22.19 -6.02 25.81
CA GLU A 67 -23.11 -5.38 26.76
C GLU A 67 -24.50 -6.06 26.74
N CYS A 68 -25.07 -6.26 25.55
CA CYS A 68 -26.35 -6.95 25.41
C CYS A 68 -26.27 -8.41 25.90
N ALA A 69 -25.24 -9.17 25.49
CA ALA A 69 -25.11 -10.58 25.85
C ALA A 69 -24.84 -10.79 27.36
N ASN A 70 -24.22 -9.82 28.04
CA ASN A 70 -23.97 -9.88 29.48
C ASN A 70 -25.16 -9.38 30.33
N THR A 71 -26.04 -8.55 29.78
CA THR A 71 -27.24 -8.05 30.47
C THR A 71 -28.47 -8.94 30.25
N MET A 72 -28.54 -9.65 29.12
CA MET A 72 -29.67 -10.51 28.78
C MET A 72 -29.54 -11.92 29.38
N PRO A 73 -30.63 -12.50 29.91
CA PRO A 73 -30.58 -13.86 30.46
C PRO A 73 -30.33 -14.90 29.34
N PRO A 74 -29.68 -16.04 29.62
CA PRO A 74 -29.18 -16.97 28.57
C PRO A 74 -30.22 -17.45 27.54
N HIS A 75 -31.51 -17.53 27.92
CA HIS A 75 -32.59 -17.92 27.01
C HIS A 75 -33.01 -16.82 26.01
N ARG A 76 -32.56 -15.57 26.19
CA ARG A 76 -32.90 -14.39 25.37
C ARG A 76 -31.74 -13.81 24.56
N VAL A 77 -30.55 -14.42 24.58
CA VAL A 77 -29.36 -13.94 23.84
C VAL A 77 -29.62 -13.77 22.33
N LYS A 78 -30.66 -14.42 21.78
CA LYS A 78 -31.17 -14.19 20.42
C LYS A 78 -31.61 -12.74 20.15
N GLU A 79 -32.07 -12.02 21.17
CA GLU A 79 -32.46 -10.60 21.07
C GLU A 79 -31.24 -9.69 20.80
N CYS A 80 -30.02 -10.16 21.10
CA CYS A 80 -28.76 -9.47 20.79
C CYS A 80 -28.23 -9.75 19.37
N TYR A 81 -28.89 -10.61 18.58
CA TYR A 81 -28.44 -10.96 17.22
C TYR A 81 -28.30 -9.75 16.27
N PRO A 82 -29.13 -8.68 16.32
CA PRO A 82 -28.91 -7.49 15.51
C PRO A 82 -27.53 -6.85 15.70
N HIS A 83 -26.94 -6.91 16.90
CA HIS A 83 -25.57 -6.43 17.13
C HIS A 83 -24.52 -7.38 16.51
N ARG A 84 -24.71 -8.70 16.63
CA ARG A 84 -23.88 -9.70 15.94
C ARG A 84 -23.92 -9.52 14.42
N ASP A 85 -25.09 -9.28 13.85
CA ASP A 85 -25.26 -9.15 12.41
C ASP A 85 -24.74 -7.80 11.90
N ALA A 86 -24.78 -6.74 12.72
CA ALA A 86 -24.04 -5.50 12.46
C ALA A 86 -22.51 -5.69 12.47
N ILE A 87 -21.95 -6.51 13.38
CA ILE A 87 -20.51 -6.87 13.36
C ILE A 87 -20.18 -7.64 12.07
N ASN A 88 -21.01 -8.62 11.69
CA ASN A 88 -20.84 -9.39 10.45
C ASN A 88 -20.84 -8.48 9.21
N PHE A 89 -21.80 -7.54 9.13
CA PHE A 89 -21.88 -6.57 8.05
C PHE A 89 -20.66 -5.64 8.02
N CYS A 90 -20.27 -5.06 9.16
CA CYS A 90 -19.07 -4.22 9.27
C CYS A 90 -17.79 -4.95 8.80
N ALA A 91 -17.63 -6.23 9.18
CA ALA A 91 -16.52 -7.05 8.71
C ALA A 91 -16.59 -7.32 7.19
N GLN A 92 -17.79 -7.52 6.61
CA GLN A 92 -17.98 -7.67 5.17
C GLN A 92 -17.72 -6.37 4.39
N GLU A 93 -17.97 -5.19 4.97
CA GLU A 93 -17.65 -3.90 4.33
C GLU A 93 -16.14 -3.63 4.29
N VAL A 94 -15.40 -3.94 5.36
CA VAL A 94 -13.93 -3.78 5.34
C VAL A 94 -13.28 -4.83 4.43
N ASN A 95 -13.73 -6.08 4.48
CA ASN A 95 -13.13 -7.19 3.71
C ASN A 95 -13.69 -7.31 2.28
N ARG A 96 -13.89 -6.17 1.59
CA ARG A 96 -14.21 -6.12 0.16
C ARG A 96 -12.96 -6.24 -0.72
N GLU A 97 -13.13 -6.84 -1.88
CA GLU A 97 -12.09 -6.93 -2.92
C GLU A 97 -11.58 -5.53 -3.35
N GLU A 98 -12.48 -4.54 -3.42
CA GLU A 98 -12.14 -3.14 -3.69
C GLU A 98 -11.11 -2.58 -2.69
N THR A 99 -11.32 -2.84 -1.39
CA THR A 99 -10.42 -2.45 -0.29
C THR A 99 -9.07 -3.16 -0.41
N TYR A 100 -9.10 -4.48 -0.65
CA TYR A 100 -7.90 -5.29 -0.85
C TYR A 100 -7.05 -4.79 -2.04
N GLN A 101 -7.69 -4.46 -3.16
CA GLN A 101 -7.02 -4.01 -4.37
C GLN A 101 -6.51 -2.56 -4.25
N LYS A 102 -7.24 -1.64 -3.61
CA LYS A 102 -6.70 -0.31 -3.25
C LYS A 102 -5.43 -0.44 -2.41
N TYR A 103 -5.43 -1.28 -1.36
CA TYR A 103 -4.20 -1.56 -0.60
C TYR A 103 -3.11 -2.20 -1.48
N ARG A 104 -3.44 -3.17 -2.34
CA ARG A 104 -2.48 -3.82 -3.25
C ARG A 104 -1.76 -2.84 -4.18
N ILE A 105 -2.47 -1.86 -4.73
CA ILE A 105 -1.89 -0.79 -5.57
C ILE A 105 -0.91 0.05 -4.74
N MET A 106 -1.35 0.56 -3.57
CA MET A 106 -0.52 1.41 -2.70
C MET A 106 0.76 0.70 -2.21
N TYR A 107 0.65 -0.55 -1.75
CA TYR A 107 1.79 -1.33 -1.29
C TYR A 107 2.75 -1.68 -2.43
N LEU A 108 2.24 -2.12 -3.60
CA LEU A 108 3.09 -2.53 -4.72
C LEU A 108 3.79 -1.33 -5.35
N HIS A 109 3.14 -0.17 -5.42
CA HIS A 109 3.77 1.10 -5.79
C HIS A 109 4.91 1.44 -4.83
N GLY A 110 4.66 1.49 -3.52
CA GLY A 110 5.66 1.86 -2.51
C GLY A 110 6.86 0.90 -2.41
N GLU A 111 6.69 -0.39 -2.67
CA GLU A 111 7.81 -1.35 -2.70
C GLU A 111 8.57 -1.35 -4.04
N LEU A 112 7.90 -1.05 -5.17
CA LEU A 112 8.57 -0.85 -6.45
C LEU A 112 9.38 0.46 -6.46
N LEU A 113 8.87 1.53 -5.85
CA LEU A 113 9.57 2.79 -5.68
C LEU A 113 10.91 2.56 -4.97
N LYS A 114 10.89 1.96 -3.77
CA LYS A 114 12.09 1.58 -2.99
C LYS A 114 13.06 0.72 -3.79
N TYR A 115 12.57 -0.23 -4.57
CA TYR A 115 13.41 -1.09 -5.40
C TYR A 115 14.13 -0.29 -6.51
N HIS A 116 13.43 0.63 -7.17
CA HIS A 116 14.05 1.50 -8.18
C HIS A 116 14.99 2.54 -7.57
N GLU A 117 14.68 3.10 -6.39
CA GLU A 117 15.57 3.97 -5.60
C GLU A 117 16.87 3.25 -5.23
N GLN A 118 16.78 2.04 -4.66
CA GLN A 118 17.96 1.21 -4.33
C GLN A 118 18.77 0.82 -5.57
N LYS A 119 18.11 0.53 -6.69
CA LYS A 119 18.76 0.21 -7.97
C LYS A 119 19.43 1.42 -8.62
N LEU A 120 18.88 2.63 -8.44
CA LEU A 120 19.52 3.88 -8.83
C LEU A 120 20.72 4.17 -7.93
N ALA A 121 20.58 3.98 -6.61
CA ALA A 121 21.66 4.15 -5.65
C ALA A 121 22.88 3.26 -5.98
N ALA A 122 22.65 1.96 -6.18
CA ALA A 122 23.70 1.02 -6.55
C ALA A 122 24.41 1.38 -7.88
N LYS A 123 23.67 1.96 -8.84
CA LYS A 123 24.27 2.51 -10.08
C LYS A 123 25.13 3.74 -9.81
N MET A 124 24.66 4.68 -8.98
CA MET A 124 25.42 5.91 -8.68
C MET A 124 26.72 5.60 -7.95
N GLU A 125 26.72 4.68 -6.99
CA GLU A 125 27.96 4.21 -6.35
C GLU A 125 28.89 3.46 -7.33
N ALA A 126 28.34 2.67 -8.25
CA ALA A 126 29.14 2.04 -9.30
C ALA A 126 29.77 3.06 -10.27
N PHE A 127 29.06 4.13 -10.61
CA PHE A 127 29.62 5.22 -11.44
C PHE A 127 30.66 6.05 -10.66
N LYS A 128 30.48 6.31 -9.36
CA LYS A 128 31.53 6.91 -8.50
C LYS A 128 32.83 6.10 -8.53
N ALA A 129 32.74 4.77 -8.50
CA ALA A 129 33.92 3.90 -8.56
C ALA A 129 34.65 3.96 -9.91
N GLN A 130 33.99 4.42 -10.98
CA GLN A 130 34.57 4.56 -12.32
C GLN A 130 35.01 5.99 -12.65
N ALA A 131 34.33 7.00 -12.10
CA ALA A 131 34.59 8.42 -12.32
C ALA A 131 34.45 9.23 -11.00
N PRO A 132 35.33 9.02 -10.01
CA PRO A 132 35.17 9.56 -8.66
C PRO A 132 35.17 11.09 -8.60
N ASP A 133 35.94 11.75 -9.48
CA ASP A 133 36.00 13.21 -9.56
C ASP A 133 34.73 13.85 -10.14
N ALA A 134 33.88 13.08 -10.84
CA ALA A 134 32.68 13.60 -11.50
C ALA A 134 31.39 13.46 -10.67
N ILE A 135 31.36 12.60 -9.65
CA ILE A 135 30.13 12.24 -8.90
C ILE A 135 30.37 12.30 -7.38
N ARG A 136 31.19 13.25 -6.94
CA ARG A 136 31.84 13.26 -5.62
C ARG A 136 30.87 13.35 -4.43
N ASP A 137 29.70 13.97 -4.59
CA ASP A 137 28.79 14.34 -3.49
C ASP A 137 27.39 13.67 -3.49
N TRP A 138 27.09 12.72 -4.38
CA TRP A 138 25.76 12.08 -4.42
C TRP A 138 25.45 11.28 -3.14
N LYS A 139 24.21 11.37 -2.61
CA LYS A 139 23.71 10.57 -1.48
C LYS A 139 22.39 9.86 -1.82
N ALA A 140 22.09 8.78 -1.09
CA ALA A 140 20.85 8.01 -1.26
C ALA A 140 19.58 8.79 -0.88
N ASP A 141 19.65 9.72 0.09
CA ASP A 141 18.49 10.50 0.56
C ASP A 141 18.05 11.61 -0.43
N TYR A 142 18.38 11.49 -1.72
CA TYR A 142 18.04 12.43 -2.78
C TYR A 142 16.56 12.28 -3.21
N ALA A 143 15.69 12.54 -2.23
CA ALA A 143 14.29 12.92 -2.38
C ALA A 143 14.15 14.20 -3.25
N PRO A 144 12.95 14.78 -3.47
CA PRO A 144 12.74 15.97 -4.32
C PRO A 144 13.38 17.31 -3.88
N LYS A 145 14.62 17.30 -3.36
CA LYS A 145 15.22 18.41 -2.59
C LYS A 145 16.71 18.72 -2.89
N TYR A 146 17.24 18.40 -4.08
CA TYR A 146 18.71 18.49 -4.39
C TYR A 146 19.19 19.10 -5.74
N ALA A 147 18.52 20.11 -6.29
CA ALA A 147 19.00 20.98 -7.38
C ALA A 147 18.10 22.23 -7.56
N GLU A 148 18.02 23.15 -6.60
CA GLU A 148 18.99 24.24 -6.68
C GLU A 148 20.43 23.82 -6.27
N MET A 149 20.63 22.74 -5.48
CA MET A 149 21.97 22.20 -5.17
C MET A 149 22.77 21.67 -6.38
N MET A 150 22.25 20.72 -7.18
CA MET A 150 22.91 20.37 -8.45
C MET A 150 22.78 21.47 -9.52
N GLU A 151 22.07 22.58 -9.30
CA GLU A 151 21.87 23.62 -10.32
C GLU A 151 23.10 24.51 -10.52
N ASP A 152 23.82 24.81 -9.44
CA ASP A 152 25.15 25.45 -9.47
C ASP A 152 26.25 24.51 -10.04
N ILE A 153 25.86 23.32 -10.51
CA ILE A 153 26.67 22.34 -11.28
C ILE A 153 25.99 21.90 -12.60
N GLY A 154 24.67 22.11 -12.79
CA GLY A 154 23.88 21.82 -14.01
C GLY A 154 22.53 21.02 -13.99
N LEU A 155 21.73 20.86 -12.90
CA LEU A 155 20.39 20.14 -12.85
C LEU A 155 19.31 20.76 -11.89
N ASN A 156 18.04 20.25 -11.79
CA ASN A 156 16.85 21.01 -11.22
C ASN A 156 15.85 20.47 -10.06
N PRO A 157 16.24 19.68 -9.01
CA PRO A 157 15.70 19.66 -7.60
C PRO A 157 15.43 20.93 -6.70
N ALA A 158 15.92 20.94 -5.43
CA ALA A 158 16.06 22.09 -4.46
C ALA A 158 17.46 22.22 -3.72
N LYS A 159 17.75 23.21 -2.86
CA LYS A 159 19.13 23.55 -2.36
C LYS A 159 19.68 22.80 -1.12
N LYS A 160 20.96 23.13 -0.84
CA LYS A 160 22.04 22.53 -0.02
C LYS A 160 21.78 22.39 1.48
#